data_AF-A0A533ZIH3-F1
#
_entry.id   AF-A0A533ZIH3-F1
#
_cell.length_a   1.000
_cell.length_b   1.000
_cell.length_c   1.000
_cell.angle_alpha   90.00
_cell.angle_beta   90.00
_cell.angle_gamma   90.00
#
_symmetry.space_group_name_H-M   'P 1'
#
loop_
_entity.id
_entity.type
_entity.pdbx_description
1 polymer ?
#
loop_
_entity_poly.entity_id
_entity_poly.type
_entity_poly.pdbx_seq_one_letter_code
_entity_poly.pdbx_strand_id
1 'polypeptide(L)' 'MDALRPEVARLLAAKEDRRRTLARLPFPDKVRAVVRLQRMVAPVLRARGRQVRVWNIEESP' A
#
# COMPACT_ATOMS: atom_id res chain seq x y z
N MET A 1 9.94 -29.90 4.63
CA MET A 1 9.85 -28.48 4.20
C MET A 1 10.13 -28.47 2.71
N ASP A 2 9.09 -28.34 1.88
CA ASP A 2 9.28 -28.24 0.43
C ASP A 2 10.23 -27.09 0.11
N ALA A 3 11.28 -27.37 -0.65
CA ALA A 3 12.20 -26.34 -1.10
C ALA A 3 11.42 -25.33 -1.96
N LEU A 4 11.29 -24.12 -1.46
CA LEU A 4 10.62 -23.04 -2.16
C LEU A 4 11.35 -22.80 -3.49
N ARG A 5 10.62 -22.83 -4.61
CA ARG A 5 11.19 -22.56 -5.94
C ARG A 5 12.01 -21.26 -5.90
N PRO A 6 13.23 -21.22 -6.46
CA PRO A 6 14.11 -20.04 -6.39
C PRO A 6 13.47 -18.75 -6.86
N GLU A 7 12.60 -18.82 -7.87
CA GLU A 7 11.84 -17.69 -8.40
C GLU A 7 10.89 -17.10 -7.34
N VAL A 8 10.16 -17.95 -6.60
CA VAL A 8 9.24 -17.52 -5.55
C VAL A 8 10.03 -16.90 -4.39
N ALA A 9 11.17 -17.48 -4.03
CA ALA A 9 12.06 -16.92 -3.02
C ALA A 9 12.52 -15.50 -3.38
N ARG A 10 12.90 -15.26 -4.65
CA ARG A 10 13.28 -13.94 -5.16
C ARG A 10 12.14 -12.93 -5.06
N LEU A 11 10.92 -13.32 -5.43
CA LEU A 11 9.74 -12.46 -5.34
C LEU A 11 9.42 -12.08 -3.88
N LEU A 12 9.54 -13.02 -2.96
CA LEU A 12 9.32 -12.75 -1.53
C LEU A 12 10.39 -11.82 -0.95
N ALA A 13 11.66 -12.00 -1.33
CA ALA A 13 12.75 -11.12 -0.93
C ALA A 13 12.54 -9.68 -1.45
N ALA A 14 12.21 -9.51 -2.73
CA ALA A 14 11.90 -8.20 -3.30
C ALA A 14 10.70 -7.51 -2.61
N LYS A 15 9.67 -8.30 -2.26
CA LYS A 15 8.52 -7.79 -1.49
C LYS A 15 8.92 -7.34 -0.09
N GLU A 16 9.80 -8.07 0.56
CA GLU A 16 10.32 -7.73 1.89
C GLU A 16 11.18 -6.46 1.85
N ASP A 17 12.08 -6.34 0.89
CA ASP A 17 12.90 -5.13 0.73
C ASP A 17 12.03 -3.89 0.47
N ARG A 18 11.00 -4.03 -0.38
CA ARG A 18 10.02 -2.95 -0.58
C ARG A 18 9.32 -2.57 0.73
N ARG A 19 8.91 -3.54 1.57
CA ARG A 19 8.30 -3.25 2.88
C ARG A 19 9.25 -2.47 3.78
N ARG A 20 10.52 -2.85 3.83
CA ARG A 20 11.55 -2.16 4.62
C ARG A 20 11.74 -0.72 4.15
N THR A 21 11.81 -0.49 2.84
CA THR A 21 11.88 0.88 2.28
C THR A 21 10.66 1.71 2.65
N LEU A 22 9.45 1.16 2.52
CA LEU A 22 8.21 1.86 2.90
C LEU A 22 8.14 2.14 4.41
N ALA A 23 8.63 1.22 5.25
CA ALA A 23 8.68 1.39 6.69
C ALA A 23 9.63 2.51 7.12
N ARG A 24 10.66 2.81 6.33
CA ARG A 24 11.62 3.89 6.57
C ARG A 24 11.13 5.28 6.12
N LEU A 25 10.03 5.36 5.38
CA LEU A 25 9.51 6.64 4.92
C LEU A 25 9.13 7.56 6.10
N PRO A 26 9.29 8.89 5.95
CA PRO A 26 8.72 9.86 6.87
C PRO A 26 7.23 9.66 7.06
N PHE A 27 6.71 10.03 8.23
CA PHE A 27 5.29 9.92 8.54
C PHE A 27 4.38 10.57 7.48
N PRO A 28 4.65 11.80 6.98
CA PRO A 28 3.82 12.40 5.93
C PRO A 28 3.72 11.56 4.65
N ASP A 29 4.82 10.93 4.22
CA ASP A 29 4.84 10.07 3.04
C ASP A 29 4.04 8.78 3.23
N LYS A 30 4.09 8.21 4.43
CA LYS A 30 3.26 7.05 4.78
C LYS A 30 1.77 7.40 4.70
N VAL A 31 1.38 8.58 5.21
CA VAL A 31 -0.01 9.06 5.13
C VAL A 31 -0.42 9.28 3.66
N ARG A 32 0.43 9.92 2.85
CA ARG A 32 0.19 10.07 1.40
C ARG A 32 -0.03 8.73 0.70
N ALA A 33 0.78 7.72 1.02
CA ALA A 33 0.63 6.38 0.47
C ALA A 33 -0.73 5.77 0.86
N VAL A 34 -1.16 5.89 2.12
CA VAL A 34 -2.47 5.42 2.60
C VAL A 34 -3.61 6.12 1.87
N VAL A 35 -3.55 7.44 1.69
CA VAL A 35 -4.57 8.20 0.96
C VAL A 35 -4.66 7.73 -0.49
N ARG A 36 -3.52 7.46 -1.16
CA ARG A 36 -3.50 6.91 -2.51
C ARG A 36 -4.17 5.52 -2.57
N LEU A 37 -3.90 4.65 -1.60
CA LEU A 37 -4.57 3.34 -1.50
C LEU A 37 -6.09 3.50 -1.30
N GLN A 38 -6.52 4.43 -0.44
CA GLN A 38 -7.92 4.75 -0.23
C GLN A 38 -8.60 5.23 -1.52
N ARG A 39 -7.94 6.11 -2.29
CA ARG A 39 -8.45 6.59 -3.59
C ARG A 39 -8.69 5.44 -4.57
N MET A 40 -7.76 4.48 -4.66
CA MET A 40 -7.88 3.33 -5.56
C MET A 40 -9.01 2.37 -5.15
N VAL A 41 -9.20 2.13 -3.85
CA VAL A 41 -10.21 1.16 -3.37
C VAL A 41 -11.61 1.78 -3.25
N ALA A 42 -11.71 3.10 -3.08
CA ALA A 42 -12.98 3.81 -2.93
C ALA A 42 -14.03 3.46 -4.01
N PRO A 43 -13.73 3.48 -5.34
CA PRO A 43 -14.74 3.15 -6.35
C PRO A 43 -15.27 1.71 -6.22
N VAL A 44 -14.39 0.75 -5.90
CA VAL A 44 -14.78 -0.66 -5.70
C VAL A 44 -15.73 -0.79 -4.50
N LEU A 45 -15.45 -0.09 -3.40
CA LEU A 45 -16.30 -0.14 -2.21
C LEU A 45 -17.64 0.56 -2.43
N ARG A 46 -17.66 1.68 -3.17
CA ARG A 46 -18.90 2.37 -3.55
C ARG A 46 -19.78 1.51 -4.45
N ALA A 47 -19.20 0.81 -5.42
CA ALA A 47 -19.92 -0.12 -6.28
C ALA A 47 -20.57 -1.27 -5.50
N ARG A 48 -20.02 -1.61 -4.32
CA ARG A 48 -20.58 -2.58 -3.37
C ARG A 48 -21.60 -1.97 -2.39
N GLY A 49 -22.07 -0.74 -2.64
CA GLY A 49 -23.04 -0.05 -1.78
C GLY A 49 -22.48 0.48 -0.46
N ARG A 50 -21.14 0.48 -0.26
CA ARG A 50 -20.55 1.03 0.96
C ARG A 50 -20.32 2.52 0.83
N GLN A 51 -20.77 3.29 1.81
CA GLN A 51 -20.42 4.70 1.93
C GLN A 51 -18.97 4.81 2.40
N VAL A 52 -18.10 5.38 1.56
CA VAL A 52 -16.67 5.55 1.85
C VAL A 52 -16.20 6.97 1.55
N ARG A 53 -15.45 7.53 2.49
CA ARG A 53 -14.80 8.83 2.39
C ARG A 53 -13.29 8.64 2.38
N VAL A 54 -12.64 9.12 1.32
CA VAL A 54 -11.17 9.21 1.24
C VAL A 54 -10.73 10.36 2.13
N TRP A 55 -9.65 10.18 2.89
CA TRP A 55 -9.10 11.28 3.68
C TRP A 55 -8.62 12.42 2.79
N ASN A 56 -8.97 13.65 3.19
CA ASN A 56 -8.41 14.84 2.58
C ASN A 56 -7.23 15.27 3.43
N ILE A 57 -6.03 15.26 2.85
CA ILE A 57 -4.84 15.82 3.46
C ILE A 57 -4.48 17.04 2.63
N GLU A 58 -4.21 18.16 3.28
CA GLU A 58 -3.64 19.31 2.59
C GLU A 58 -2.24 18.92 2.11
N GLU A 59 -2.03 18.96 0.80
CA GLU A 59 -0.69 18.85 0.23
C GLU A 59 0.01 20.17 0.53
N SER A 60 0.66 20.25 1.69
CA SER A 60 1.57 21.37 1.97
C SER A 60 2.66 21.34 0.87
N PRO A 61 2.94 22.48 0.21
CA PRO A 61 3.89 22.56 -0.91
C PRO A 61 5.32 22.16 -0.50
#